data_AF-A0AAW5K578-F1
#
_entry.id   AF-A0AAW5K578-F1
#
_cell.length_a   1.000
_cell.length_b   1.000
_cell.length_c   1.000
_cell.angle_alpha   90.00
_cell.angle_beta   90.00
_cell.angle_gamma   90.00
#
_symmetry.space_group_name_H-M   'P 1'
#
loop_
_entity.id
_entity.type
_entity.pdbx_description
1 polymer ?
#
loop_
_entity_poly.entity_id
_entity_poly.type
_entity_poly.pdbx_seq_one_letter_code
_entity_poly.pdbx_strand_id
1 'polypeptide(L)'
;VEPAMNLIQKGETQLLDAASTGGQIRIGASDTICRYFLIPYLERFHKAFPGAHIKVINQTSMKCAELLRNGLVDLTVVNFP
;
A
#
# COMPACT_ATOMS: atom_id res chain seq x y z
N VAL A 1 19.95 -30.21 -3.15
CA VAL A 1 18.51 -30.25 -3.51
C VAL A 1 17.67 -29.52 -2.48
N GLU A 2 17.94 -29.71 -1.18
CA GLU A 2 17.28 -28.99 -0.07
C GLU A 2 17.29 -27.44 -0.16
N PRO A 3 18.36 -26.76 -0.62
CA PRO A 3 18.36 -25.28 -0.66
C PRO A 3 17.34 -24.73 -1.66
N ALA A 4 17.15 -25.43 -2.78
CA ALA A 4 16.20 -25.04 -3.82
C ALA A 4 14.76 -25.28 -3.36
N MET A 5 14.49 -26.41 -2.69
CA MET A 5 13.17 -26.66 -2.10
C MET A 5 12.80 -25.63 -1.03
N ASN A 6 13.75 -25.21 -0.19
CA ASN A 6 13.49 -24.17 0.82
C ASN A 6 13.16 -22.80 0.19
N LEU A 7 13.76 -22.46 -0.95
CA LEU A 7 13.44 -21.23 -1.67
C LEU A 7 12.05 -21.28 -2.31
N ILE A 8 11.70 -22.43 -2.90
CA ILE A 8 10.38 -22.65 -3.48
C ILE A 8 9.30 -22.58 -2.39
N GLN A 9 9.49 -23.29 -1.28
CA GLN A 9 8.53 -23.32 -0.17
C GLN A 9 8.32 -21.92 0.44
N LYS A 10 9.39 -21.13 0.60
CA LYS A 10 9.27 -19.73 1.04
C LYS A 10 8.51 -18.86 0.05
N GLY A 11 8.73 -19.05 -1.26
CA GLY A 11 7.98 -18.36 -2.30
C GLY A 11 6.49 -18.69 -2.27
N GLU A 12 6.14 -19.96 -2.09
CA GLU A 12 4.75 -20.42 -1.96
C GLU A 12 4.09 -19.86 -0.69
N THR A 13 4.77 -19.88 0.45
CA THR A 13 4.25 -19.26 1.69
C THR A 13 4.01 -17.76 1.50
N GLN A 14 4.93 -17.03 0.88
CA GLN A 14 4.74 -15.59 0.63
C GLN A 14 3.57 -15.29 -0.31
N LEU A 15 3.35 -16.13 -1.33
CA LEU A 15 2.22 -15.99 -2.24
C LEU A 15 0.89 -16.31 -1.56
N LEU A 16 0.86 -17.37 -0.73
CA LEU A 16 -0.30 -17.74 0.08
C LEU A 16 -0.63 -16.66 1.12
N ASP A 17 0.39 -16.10 1.77
CA ASP A 17 0.24 -14.99 2.72
C ASP A 17 -0.28 -13.73 2.03
N ALA A 18 0.24 -13.39 0.84
CA ALA A 18 -0.27 -12.25 0.04
C ALA A 18 -1.73 -12.45 -0.39
N ALA A 19 -2.14 -13.68 -0.68
CA ALA A 19 -3.53 -14.01 -1.03
C ALA A 19 -4.48 -13.97 0.19
N SER A 20 -3.97 -14.26 1.39
CA SER A 20 -4.78 -14.39 2.62
C SER A 20 -4.81 -13.11 3.48
N THR A 21 -3.79 -12.26 3.39
CA THR A 21 -3.69 -11.01 4.17
C THR A 21 -4.49 -9.84 3.60
N GLY A 22 -5.04 -10.01 2.39
CA GLY A 22 -5.66 -8.92 1.64
C GLY A 22 -4.56 -8.07 1.02
N GLY A 23 -4.56 -8.00 -0.31
CA GLY A 23 -3.47 -7.42 -1.09
C GLY A 23 -3.01 -6.02 -0.65
N GLN A 24 -1.85 -5.60 -1.12
CA GLN A 24 -1.28 -4.31 -0.78
C GLN A 24 -2.12 -3.15 -1.36
N ILE A 25 -2.49 -2.20 -0.51
CA ILE A 25 -3.16 -0.95 -0.90
C ILE A 25 -2.10 0.15 -1.03
N ARG A 26 -2.01 0.77 -2.20
CA ARG A 26 -1.06 1.85 -2.53
C ARG A 26 -1.80 3.19 -2.58
N ILE A 27 -1.41 4.13 -1.73
CA ILE A 27 -2.05 5.44 -1.60
C ILE A 27 -1.07 6.55 -1.98
N GLY A 28 -1.44 7.41 -2.94
CA GLY A 28 -0.70 8.63 -3.24
C GLY A 28 -1.17 9.80 -2.38
N ALA A 29 -0.27 10.51 -1.72
CA ALA A 29 -0.59 11.75 -0.98
C ALA A 29 0.64 12.65 -0.85
N SER A 30 0.45 13.93 -0.52
CA SER A 30 1.56 14.82 -0.12
C SER A 30 1.92 14.66 1.35
N ASP A 31 3.09 15.18 1.78
CA ASP A 31 3.51 15.18 3.19
C ASP A 31 2.45 15.76 4.12
N THR A 32 1.85 16.87 3.71
CA THR A 32 0.84 17.58 4.50
C THR A 32 -0.43 16.73 4.65
N ILE A 33 -0.94 16.17 3.56
CA ILE A 33 -2.13 15.31 3.60
C ILE A 33 -1.85 14.02 4.36
N CYS A 34 -0.68 13.41 4.16
CA CYS A 34 -0.28 12.21 4.88
C CYS A 34 -0.29 12.44 6.40
N ARG A 35 0.41 13.48 6.86
CA ARG A 35 0.59 13.74 8.29
C ARG A 35 -0.66 14.27 8.99
N TYR A 36 -1.37 15.21 8.37
CA TYR A 36 -2.46 15.93 9.05
C TYR A 36 -3.85 15.38 8.73
N PHE A 37 -3.99 14.58 7.68
CA PHE A 37 -5.28 14.02 7.30
C PHE A 37 -5.31 12.49 7.35
N LEU A 38 -4.32 11.80 6.77
CA LEU A 38 -4.42 10.34 6.58
C LEU A 38 -4.16 9.52 7.84
N ILE A 39 -3.24 9.92 8.73
CA ILE A 39 -2.83 9.12 9.91
C ILE A 39 -4.03 8.55 10.70
N PRO A 40 -5.04 9.34 11.12
CA PRO A 40 -6.18 8.83 11.89
C PRO A 40 -7.00 7.75 11.16
N TYR A 41 -7.13 7.87 9.84
CA TYR A 41 -7.85 6.88 9.02
C TYR A 41 -7.03 5.62 8.83
N LEU A 42 -5.72 5.75 8.61
CA LEU A 42 -4.80 4.61 8.48
C LEU A 42 -4.75 3.80 9.79
N GLU A 43 -4.73 4.46 10.94
CA GLU A 43 -4.78 3.79 12.25
C GLU A 43 -6.09 3.01 12.43
N ARG A 44 -7.23 3.62 12.11
CA ARG A 44 -8.53 2.97 12.20
C ARG A 44 -8.64 1.79 11.24
N PHE A 45 -8.14 1.94 10.01
CA PHE A 45 -8.13 0.88 9.01
C PHE A 45 -7.24 -0.28 9.44
N HIS A 46 -6.02 0.00 9.92
CA HIS A 46 -5.11 -1.04 10.40
C HIS A 46 -5.67 -1.82 11.59
N LYS A 47 -6.44 -1.17 12.49
CA LYS A 47 -7.15 -1.86 13.58
C LYS A 47 -8.26 -2.78 13.07
N ALA A 48 -8.99 -2.37 12.03
CA ALA A 48 -10.08 -3.16 11.46
C ALA A 48 -9.57 -4.30 10.55
N PHE A 49 -8.44 -4.08 9.89
CA PHE A 49 -7.84 -4.99 8.91
C PHE A 49 -6.34 -5.16 9.18
N PRO A 50 -5.95 -5.89 10.24
CA PRO A 50 -4.55 -6.02 10.66
C PRO A 50 -3.67 -6.74 9.63
N GLY A 51 -4.25 -7.58 8.77
CA GLY A 51 -3.53 -8.23 7.66
C GLY A 51 -3.28 -7.30 6.47
N ALA A 52 -4.06 -6.24 6.31
CA ALA A 52 -3.97 -5.41 5.12
C ALA A 52 -2.69 -4.56 5.13
N HIS A 53 -1.91 -4.69 4.07
CA HIS A 53 -0.65 -3.96 3.92
C HIS A 53 -0.87 -2.64 3.19
N ILE A 54 -0.54 -1.51 3.81
CA ILE A 54 -0.72 -0.17 3.23
C ILE A 54 0.64 0.44 2.90
N LYS A 55 0.79 0.92 1.66
CA LYS A 55 1.96 1.67 1.21
C LYS A 55 1.55 3.08 0.79
N VAL A 56 2.10 4.09 1.47
CA VAL A 56 1.89 5.49 1.08
C VAL A 56 3.06 5.96 0.21
N ILE A 57 2.75 6.53 -0.95
CA ILE A 57 3.71 7.15 -1.87
C ILE A 57 3.56 8.66 -1.78
N ASN A 58 4.62 9.31 -1.32
CA ASN A 58 4.62 10.76 -1.14
C ASN A 58 4.99 11.48 -2.44
N GLN A 59 4.09 12.32 -2.94
CA GLN A 59 4.30 13.13 -4.13
C GLN A 59 3.48 14.42 -4.09
N THR A 60 3.78 15.37 -4.97
CA THR A 60 2.94 16.57 -5.17
C THR A 60 1.56 16.18 -5.72
N SER A 61 0.53 17.00 -5.51
CA SER A 61 -0.84 16.71 -5.97
C SER A 61 -0.90 16.32 -7.45
N MET A 62 -0.20 17.07 -8.32
CA MET A 62 -0.14 16.79 -9.75
C MET A 62 0.51 15.43 -10.03
N LYS A 63 1.62 15.14 -9.35
CA LYS A 63 2.33 13.87 -9.55
C LYS A 63 1.55 12.68 -9.01
N CYS A 64 0.84 12.83 -7.90
CA CYS A 64 -0.10 11.85 -7.39
C CYS A 64 -1.21 11.51 -8.39
N ALA A 65 -1.76 12.51 -9.09
CA ALA A 65 -2.75 12.28 -10.15
C ALA A 65 -2.16 11.49 -11.34
N GLU A 66 -0.89 11.74 -11.70
CA GLU A 66 -0.17 10.93 -12.70
C GLU A 66 0.04 9.50 -12.22
N LEU A 67 0.44 9.29 -10.96
CA LEU A 67 0.63 7.96 -10.39
C LEU A 67 -0.66 7.14 -10.46
N LEU A 68 -1.80 7.77 -10.16
CA LEU A 68 -3.11 7.11 -10.25
C LEU A 68 -3.44 6.75 -11.71
N ARG A 69 -3.24 7.68 -12.64
CA ARG A 69 -3.47 7.45 -14.08
C ARG A 69 -2.63 6.29 -14.64
N ASN A 70 -1.42 6.12 -14.11
CA ASN A 70 -0.49 5.06 -14.52
C ASN A 70 -0.69 3.74 -13.74
N GLY A 71 -1.68 3.66 -12.84
CA GLY A 71 -1.94 2.45 -12.04
C GLY A 71 -0.85 2.13 -11.00
N LEU A 72 0.00 3.10 -10.66
CA LEU A 72 1.07 2.93 -9.67
C LEU A 72 0.56 3.08 -8.23
N VAL A 73 -0.57 3.75 -8.06
CA VAL A 73 -1.35 3.81 -6.81
C VAL A 73 -2.80 3.43 -7.10
N ASP A 74 -3.49 2.89 -6.09
CA ASP A 74 -4.88 2.46 -6.19
C ASP A 74 -5.84 3.61 -5.84
N LEU A 75 -5.38 4.55 -5.02
CA LEU A 75 -6.10 5.76 -4.61
C LEU A 75 -5.12 6.91 -4.44
N THR A 76 -5.60 8.15 -4.60
CA THR A 76 -4.87 9.33 -4.15
C THR A 76 -5.74 10.33 -3.38
N VAL A 77 -5.14 10.99 -2.39
CA VAL A 77 -5.73 12.15 -1.71
C VAL A 77 -4.84 13.36 -1.98
N VAL A 78 -5.39 14.33 -2.68
CA VAL A 78 -4.67 15.53 -3.13
C VAL A 78 -5.41 16.79 -2.69
N ASN A 79 -4.66 17.88 -2.52
CA ASN A 79 -5.26 19.20 -2.41
C ASN A 79 -5.56 19.73 -3.82
N PHE A 80 -6.78 20.21 -4.03
CA PHE A 80 -7.24 20.82 -5.28
C PHE A 80 -7.75 22.24 -4.96
N PRO A 81 -7.32 23.28 -5.69
CA PRO A 81 -7.84 24.64 -5.51
C PRO A 81 -9.32 24.77 -5.92
#